data_AF-A0A199VVK0-F1
#
_entry.id   AF-A0A199VVK0-F1
#
_cell.length_a   1.000
_cell.length_b   1.000
_cell.length_c   1.000
_cell.angle_alpha   90.00
_cell.angle_beta   90.00
_cell.angle_gamma   90.00
#
_symmetry.space_group_name_H-M   'P 1'
#
loop_
_entity.id
_entity.type
_entity.pdbx_description
1 polymer ?
#
loop_
_entity_poly.entity_id
_entity_poly.type
_entity_poly.pdbx_seq_one_letter_code
_entity_poly.pdbx_strand_id
1 'polypeptide(L)'
;MVLGLKQIADEMKPHPIVINILAKLSTIIPTWKIIPTNDIINSAIKNPEWRQEIRNNPYCYKGRPRLKTGSELLMASLDIEKNLDKVSLPFIIVHGGDDIVTDPSISRALYESSVSQDKTFKLYPGMWHALTSGEPEENIDLVFSDIADWLDKRSMSSSFRSEIERKSGHDPKTLASYDAKAPCLTTPN
;
A
#
# COMPACT_ATOMS: atom_id res chain seq x y z
N MET A 1 -3.39 -0.79 2.54
CA MET A 1 -2.51 -1.04 1.37
C MET A 1 -2.89 -0.01 0.32
N VAL A 2 -2.09 1.04 0.09
CA VAL A 2 -2.40 2.07 -0.92
C VAL A 2 -1.97 1.52 -2.28
N LEU A 3 -2.84 0.71 -2.88
CA LEU A 3 -2.68 0.26 -4.25
C LEU A 3 -3.29 1.34 -5.16
N GLY A 4 -2.44 2.23 -5.67
CA GLY A 4 -2.76 3.07 -6.82
C GLY A 4 -2.87 2.22 -8.08
N LEU A 5 -3.86 1.33 -8.12
CA LEU A 5 -4.24 0.63 -9.34
C LEU A 5 -4.90 1.68 -10.21
N LYS A 6 -4.41 1.84 -11.42
CA LYS A 6 -5.14 2.51 -12.48
C LYS A 6 -5.82 1.38 -13.25
N GLN A 7 -7.09 1.10 -12.97
CA GLN A 7 -7.95 0.41 -13.91
C GLN A 7 -7.85 1.22 -15.18
N ILE A 8 -7.22 0.59 -16.15
CA ILE A 8 -7.22 1.13 -17.48
C ILE A 8 -8.63 0.84 -17.94
N ALA A 9 -9.44 1.88 -18.18
CA ALA A 9 -10.76 1.70 -18.78
C ALA A 9 -10.65 0.69 -19.93
N ASP A 10 -11.61 -0.21 -20.10
CA ASP A 10 -11.48 -1.29 -21.11
C ASP A 10 -11.17 -0.75 -22.51
N GLU A 11 -11.63 0.47 -22.81
CA GLU A 11 -11.34 1.22 -24.04
C GLU A 11 -9.90 1.74 -24.16
N MET A 12 -9.21 1.92 -23.04
CA MET A 12 -7.83 2.39 -22.91
C MET A 12 -6.83 1.25 -22.75
N LYS A 13 -7.28 0.00 -22.55
CA LYS A 13 -6.40 -1.17 -22.44
C LYS A 13 -5.68 -1.31 -23.78
N PRO A 14 -4.33 -1.21 -23.82
CA PRO A 14 -3.62 -1.37 -25.07
C PRO A 14 -3.95 -2.75 -25.64
N HIS A 15 -4.27 -2.79 -26.93
CA HIS A 15 -4.64 -4.04 -27.60
C HIS A 15 -3.61 -5.14 -27.28
N PRO A 16 -3.98 -6.42 -27.07
CA PRO A 16 -3.07 -7.47 -26.63
C PRO A 16 -1.77 -7.60 -27.45
N ILE A 17 -1.86 -7.28 -28.75
CA ILE A 17 -0.70 -7.20 -29.66
C ILE A 17 0.29 -6.11 -29.21
N VAL A 18 -0.19 -4.92 -28.84
CA VAL A 18 0.62 -3.81 -28.33
C VAL A 18 1.32 -4.22 -27.04
N ILE A 19 0.61 -4.90 -26.13
CA ILE A 19 1.20 -5.43 -24.90
C ILE A 19 2.34 -6.41 -25.22
N ASN A 20 2.14 -7.32 -26.18
CA ASN A 20 3.19 -8.26 -26.62
C ASN A 20 4.39 -7.57 -27.29
N ILE A 21 4.15 -6.55 -28.11
CA ILE A 21 5.22 -5.77 -28.74
C ILE A 21 6.02 -5.01 -27.67
N LEU A 22 5.33 -4.35 -26.73
CA LEU A 22 5.96 -3.65 -25.61
C LEU A 22 6.78 -4.62 -24.74
N ALA A 23 6.26 -5.82 -24.45
CA ALA A 23 6.98 -6.85 -23.70
C ALA A 23 8.27 -7.26 -24.42
N LYS A 24 8.22 -7.52 -25.74
CA LYS A 24 9.41 -7.86 -26.54
C LYS A 24 10.42 -6.72 -26.60
N LEU A 25 9.97 -5.49 -26.84
CA LEU A 25 10.83 -4.30 -26.85
C LEU A 25 11.46 -4.07 -25.47
N SER A 26 10.74 -4.37 -24.39
CA SER A 26 11.26 -4.26 -23.02
C SER A 26 12.45 -5.19 -22.75
N THR A 27 12.59 -6.30 -23.50
CA THR A 27 13.75 -7.20 -23.40
C THR A 27 14.97 -6.65 -24.14
N ILE A 28 14.76 -5.90 -25.22
CA ILE A 28 15.85 -5.38 -26.07
C ILE A 28 16.38 -4.05 -25.52
N ILE A 29 15.49 -3.14 -25.12
CA ILE A 29 15.83 -1.80 -24.62
C ILE A 29 15.19 -1.53 -23.23
N PRO A 30 15.40 -2.40 -22.22
CA PRO A 30 14.72 -2.34 -20.93
C PRO A 30 14.90 -0.99 -20.19
N THR A 31 16.06 -0.38 -20.38
CA THR A 31 16.52 0.77 -19.60
C THR A 31 16.16 2.12 -20.23
N TRP A 32 15.61 2.13 -21.45
CA TRP A 32 15.30 3.35 -22.18
C TRP A 32 14.14 4.11 -21.54
N LYS A 33 14.34 5.42 -21.32
CA LYS A 33 13.39 6.33 -20.65
C LYS A 33 12.41 6.95 -21.65
N ILE A 34 11.63 6.11 -22.32
CA ILE A 34 10.81 6.52 -23.47
C ILE A 34 9.31 6.49 -23.20
N ILE A 35 8.86 6.00 -22.04
CA ILE A 35 7.44 5.94 -21.72
C ILE A 35 6.89 7.37 -21.57
N PRO A 36 5.95 7.81 -22.42
CA PRO A 36 5.33 9.12 -22.30
C PRO A 36 4.59 9.21 -20.96
N THR A 37 4.86 10.26 -20.22
CA THR A 37 4.24 10.53 -18.92
C THR A 37 4.02 12.02 -18.79
N ASN A 38 2.87 12.39 -18.25
CA ASN A 38 2.57 13.77 -17.89
C ASN A 38 3.07 14.04 -16.47
N ASP A 39 3.45 15.28 -16.20
CA ASP A 39 3.72 15.72 -14.83
C ASP A 39 2.38 15.78 -14.06
N ILE A 40 2.22 14.87 -13.11
CA ILE A 40 1.01 14.74 -12.30
C ILE A 40 1.09 15.49 -10.97
N ILE A 41 2.19 16.15 -10.63
CA ILE A 41 2.37 16.78 -9.30
C ILE A 41 1.25 17.78 -9.02
N ASN A 42 0.88 18.59 -10.03
CA ASN A 42 -0.16 19.62 -9.88
C ASN A 42 -1.58 19.04 -9.79
N SER A 43 -1.79 17.80 -10.22
CA SER A 43 -3.08 17.10 -10.12
C SER A 43 -3.15 16.12 -8.94
N ALA A 44 -2.01 15.65 -8.44
CA ALA A 44 -1.92 14.66 -7.37
C ALA A 44 -1.96 15.30 -5.98
N ILE A 45 -1.34 16.47 -5.84
CA ILE A 45 -1.07 17.13 -4.56
C ILE A 45 -1.84 18.44 -4.52
N LYS A 46 -2.64 18.65 -3.48
CA LYS A 46 -3.46 19.85 -3.29
C LYS A 46 -2.66 20.99 -2.69
N ASN A 47 -1.80 20.70 -1.72
CA ASN A 47 -0.96 21.69 -1.04
C ASN A 47 0.18 22.20 -1.95
N PRO A 48 0.25 23.51 -2.28
CA PRO A 48 1.28 24.07 -3.16
C PRO A 48 2.71 23.99 -2.61
N GLU A 49 2.91 24.08 -1.30
CA GLU A 49 4.23 24.01 -0.67
C GLU A 49 4.82 22.61 -0.85
N TRP A 50 4.03 21.57 -0.57
CA TRP A 50 4.40 20.17 -0.81
C TRP A 50 4.73 19.89 -2.28
N ARG A 51 4.04 20.54 -3.24
CA ARG A 51 4.41 20.44 -4.67
C ARG A 51 5.84 20.95 -4.89
N GLN A 52 6.22 22.06 -4.27
CA GLN A 52 7.57 22.62 -4.39
C GLN A 52 8.60 21.71 -3.72
N GLU A 53 8.30 21.20 -2.53
CA GLU A 53 9.19 20.25 -1.83
C GLU A 53 9.48 19.01 -2.68
N ILE A 54 8.45 18.39 -3.26
CA ILE A 54 8.61 17.21 -4.13
C ILE A 54 9.40 17.56 -5.39
N ARG A 55 9.15 18.73 -6.00
CA ARG A 55 9.93 19.20 -7.17
C ARG A 55 11.39 19.46 -6.82
N ASN A 56 11.68 19.95 -5.62
CA ASN A 56 13.04 20.28 -5.19
C ASN A 56 13.78 19.05 -4.64
N ASN A 57 13.06 17.99 -4.25
CA ASN A 57 13.64 16.78 -3.69
C ASN A 57 14.62 16.10 -4.69
N PRO A 58 15.93 15.99 -4.35
CA PRO A 58 16.92 15.33 -5.23
C PRO A 58 16.75 13.80 -5.27
N TYR A 59 16.04 13.22 -4.31
CA TYR A 59 15.76 11.78 -4.24
C TYR A 59 14.50 11.38 -5.04
N CYS A 60 13.70 12.34 -5.51
CA CYS A 60 12.58 12.07 -6.41
C CYS A 60 13.04 11.90 -7.85
N TYR A 61 12.65 10.80 -8.48
CA TYR A 61 12.92 10.56 -9.89
C TYR A 61 12.07 11.48 -10.78
N LYS A 62 12.72 12.31 -11.60
CA LYS A 62 12.08 13.32 -12.48
C LYS A 62 12.05 12.93 -13.96
N GLY A 63 12.65 11.80 -14.31
CA GLY A 63 12.72 11.34 -15.70
C GLY A 63 11.45 10.62 -16.14
N ARG A 64 11.36 10.31 -17.43
CA ARG A 64 10.35 9.37 -17.94
C ARG A 64 10.60 7.97 -17.38
N PRO A 65 9.56 7.16 -17.10
CA PRO A 65 9.74 5.77 -16.71
C PRO A 65 10.54 4.98 -17.76
N ARG A 66 11.31 4.02 -17.29
CA ARG A 66 12.03 3.08 -18.15
C ARG A 66 11.03 2.09 -18.76
N LEU A 67 11.31 1.64 -19.98
CA LEU A 67 10.40 0.76 -20.72
C LEU A 67 10.01 -0.50 -19.92
N LYS A 68 10.99 -1.18 -19.32
CA LYS A 68 10.71 -2.38 -18.52
C LYS A 68 9.87 -2.05 -17.29
N THR A 69 10.15 -0.95 -16.59
CA THR A 69 9.37 -0.53 -15.41
C THR A 69 7.91 -0.30 -15.74
N GLY A 70 7.60 0.44 -16.80
CA GLY A 70 6.19 0.66 -17.16
C GLY A 70 5.51 -0.60 -17.71
N SER A 71 6.24 -1.48 -18.40
CA SER A 71 5.73 -2.79 -18.81
C SER A 71 5.35 -3.65 -17.61
N GLU A 72 6.22 -3.76 -16.60
CA GLU A 72 5.93 -4.54 -15.39
C GLU A 72 4.79 -3.92 -14.58
N LEU A 73 4.74 -2.59 -14.47
CA LEU A 73 3.63 -1.90 -13.80
C LEU A 73 2.29 -2.18 -14.48
N LEU A 74 2.26 -2.16 -15.81
CA LEU A 74 1.07 -2.52 -16.59
C LEU A 74 0.66 -3.98 -16.35
N MET A 75 1.60 -4.92 -16.45
CA MET A 75 1.33 -6.34 -16.25
C MET A 75 0.83 -6.64 -14.83
N ALA A 76 1.48 -6.06 -13.83
CA ALA A 76 1.06 -6.19 -12.44
C ALA A 76 -0.34 -5.61 -12.21
N SER A 77 -0.66 -4.46 -12.81
CA SER A 77 -1.99 -3.84 -12.69
C SER A 77 -3.09 -4.74 -13.30
N LEU A 78 -2.85 -5.28 -14.50
CA LEU A 78 -3.78 -6.20 -15.17
C LEU A 78 -3.96 -7.51 -14.40
N ASP A 79 -2.88 -8.05 -13.84
CA ASP A 79 -2.95 -9.26 -13.01
C ASP A 79 -3.75 -9.00 -11.74
N ILE A 80 -3.52 -7.88 -11.04
CA ILE A 80 -4.29 -7.53 -9.85
C ILE A 80 -5.77 -7.31 -10.20
N GLU A 81 -6.07 -6.58 -11.27
CA GLU A 81 -7.46 -6.34 -11.73
C GLU A 81 -8.20 -7.65 -12.02
N LYS A 82 -7.52 -8.64 -12.61
CA LYS A 82 -8.09 -9.97 -12.90
C LYS A 82 -8.34 -10.81 -11.63
N ASN A 83 -7.65 -10.52 -10.53
CA ASN A 83 -7.65 -11.34 -9.33
C ASN A 83 -8.21 -10.60 -8.09
N LEU A 84 -8.97 -9.50 -8.28
CA LEU A 84 -9.56 -8.74 -7.16
C LEU A 84 -10.45 -9.61 -6.26
N ASP A 85 -11.18 -10.55 -6.86
CA ASP A 85 -12.03 -11.53 -6.19
C ASP A 85 -11.26 -12.47 -5.25
N LYS A 86 -9.97 -12.66 -5.49
CA LYS A 86 -9.13 -13.55 -4.65
C LYS A 86 -8.60 -12.87 -3.38
N VAL A 87 -8.79 -11.56 -3.23
CA VAL A 87 -8.33 -10.83 -2.05
C VAL A 87 -9.18 -11.21 -0.84
N SER A 88 -8.61 -12.00 0.08
CA SER A 88 -9.29 -12.55 1.25
C SER A 88 -8.80 -11.99 2.59
N LEU A 89 -7.65 -11.32 2.61
CA LEU A 89 -7.10 -10.72 3.83
C LEU A 89 -7.93 -9.52 4.30
N PRO A 90 -7.95 -9.20 5.61
CA PRO A 90 -8.51 -7.95 6.08
C PRO A 90 -7.81 -6.74 5.47
N PHE A 91 -8.57 -5.73 5.03
CA PHE A 91 -7.98 -4.51 4.48
C PHE A 91 -8.85 -3.25 4.69
N ILE A 92 -8.17 -2.10 4.67
CA ILE A 92 -8.79 -0.78 4.51
C ILE A 92 -8.33 -0.13 3.21
N ILE A 93 -9.28 0.46 2.49
CA ILE A 93 -9.08 1.32 1.34
C ILE A 93 -9.39 2.75 1.77
N VAL A 94 -8.44 3.66 1.50
CA VAL A 94 -8.58 5.11 1.65
C VAL A 94 -8.40 5.73 0.27
N HIS A 95 -9.33 6.59 -0.16
CA HIS A 95 -9.27 7.17 -1.51
C HIS A 95 -9.85 8.60 -1.52
N GLY A 96 -9.22 9.51 -2.26
CA GLY A 96 -9.70 10.88 -2.44
C GLY A 96 -10.86 10.96 -3.45
N GLY A 97 -11.97 11.59 -3.08
CA GLY A 97 -13.15 11.67 -3.95
C GLY A 97 -12.91 12.40 -5.28
N ASP A 98 -11.92 13.30 -5.29
CA ASP A 98 -11.57 14.14 -6.44
C ASP A 98 -10.20 13.72 -7.03
N ASP A 99 -9.73 12.51 -6.73
CA ASP A 99 -8.50 11.96 -7.31
C ASP A 99 -8.67 11.71 -8.81
N ILE A 100 -7.98 12.52 -9.64
CA ILE A 100 -7.94 12.37 -11.10
C ILE A 100 -6.71 11.59 -11.60
N VAL A 101 -5.78 11.26 -10.70
CA VAL A 101 -4.58 10.48 -11.02
C VAL A 101 -4.92 9.00 -11.04
N THR A 102 -5.65 8.54 -10.01
CA THR A 102 -6.25 7.20 -9.91
C THR A 102 -7.75 7.32 -9.67
N ASP A 103 -8.55 6.67 -10.50
CA ASP A 103 -10.01 6.74 -10.41
C ASP A 103 -10.53 6.00 -9.15
N PRO A 104 -11.36 6.65 -8.30
CA PRO A 104 -11.99 6.01 -7.14
C PRO A 104 -12.84 4.79 -7.47
N SER A 105 -13.37 4.66 -8.70
CA SER A 105 -14.16 3.51 -9.16
C SER A 105 -13.42 2.18 -9.01
N ILE A 106 -12.09 2.22 -9.03
CA ILE A 106 -11.18 1.07 -8.97
C ILE A 106 -11.09 0.54 -7.54
N SER A 107 -10.98 1.47 -6.61
CA SER A 107 -11.04 1.19 -5.18
C SER A 107 -12.41 0.61 -4.80
N ARG A 108 -13.48 1.12 -5.41
CA ARG A 108 -14.82 0.54 -5.28
C ARG A 108 -14.89 -0.87 -5.87
N ALA A 109 -14.33 -1.11 -7.05
CA ALA A 109 -14.32 -2.44 -7.68
C ALA A 109 -13.58 -3.48 -6.81
N LEU A 110 -12.44 -3.13 -6.21
CA LEU A 110 -11.76 -3.99 -5.24
C LEU A 110 -12.62 -4.26 -4.01
N TYR A 111 -13.25 -3.23 -3.44
CA TYR A 111 -14.12 -3.38 -2.28
C TYR A 111 -15.30 -4.30 -2.58
N GLU A 112 -15.94 -4.17 -3.73
CA GLU A 112 -17.12 -4.97 -4.11
C GLU A 112 -16.74 -6.40 -4.50
N SER A 113 -15.67 -6.58 -5.28
CA SER A 113 -15.30 -7.87 -5.86
C SER A 113 -14.59 -8.81 -4.89
N SER A 114 -13.81 -8.28 -3.95
CA SER A 114 -13.00 -9.10 -3.02
C SER A 114 -13.83 -10.02 -2.13
N VAL A 115 -13.34 -11.23 -1.87
CA VAL A 115 -13.98 -12.20 -0.94
C VAL A 115 -13.73 -11.91 0.54
N SER A 116 -12.86 -10.94 0.86
CA SER A 116 -12.56 -10.54 2.24
C SER A 116 -13.84 -10.16 2.99
N GLN A 117 -14.03 -10.76 4.17
CA GLN A 117 -15.14 -10.47 5.07
C GLN A 117 -14.88 -9.22 5.93
N ASP A 118 -13.61 -8.87 6.09
CA ASP A 118 -13.17 -7.76 6.92
C ASP A 118 -12.53 -6.67 6.06
N LYS A 119 -13.39 -5.91 5.39
CA LYS A 119 -12.99 -4.85 4.46
C LYS A 119 -13.66 -3.54 4.81
N THR A 120 -12.92 -2.44 4.68
CA THR A 120 -13.43 -1.09 4.93
C THR A 120 -13.06 -0.19 3.77
N PHE A 121 -14.01 0.62 3.30
CA PHE A 121 -13.77 1.63 2.27
C PHE A 121 -14.11 3.02 2.79
N LYS A 122 -13.12 3.91 2.77
CA LYS A 122 -13.23 5.33 3.12
C LYS A 122 -12.94 6.17 1.88
N LEU A 123 -13.99 6.77 1.33
CA LEU A 123 -13.89 7.76 0.27
C LEU A 123 -13.98 9.15 0.91
N TYR A 124 -13.03 10.03 0.64
CA TYR A 124 -12.98 11.38 1.23
C TYR A 124 -13.32 12.44 0.18
N PRO A 125 -14.57 12.96 0.14
CA PRO A 125 -14.98 13.94 -0.86
C PRO A 125 -14.07 15.18 -0.89
N GLY A 126 -13.72 15.66 -2.08
CA GLY A 126 -12.87 16.84 -2.22
C GLY A 126 -11.37 16.60 -2.03
N MET A 127 -10.94 15.46 -1.49
CA MET A 127 -9.52 15.12 -1.35
C MET A 127 -8.96 14.53 -2.64
N TRP A 128 -7.69 14.78 -2.91
CA TRP A 128 -6.96 14.37 -4.11
C TRP A 128 -6.12 13.10 -3.85
N HIS A 129 -5.16 12.81 -4.72
CA HIS A 129 -4.36 11.58 -4.71
C HIS A 129 -3.48 11.42 -3.45
N ALA A 130 -2.79 12.48 -3.04
CA ALA A 130 -1.77 12.43 -1.99
C ALA A 130 -2.35 12.56 -0.57
N LEU A 131 -3.25 11.66 -0.17
CA LEU A 131 -4.01 11.74 1.09
C LEU A 131 -3.18 11.90 2.36
N THR A 132 -1.97 11.34 2.41
CA THR A 132 -1.15 11.29 3.63
C THR A 132 -0.10 12.40 3.74
N SER A 133 -0.01 13.30 2.76
CA SER A 133 1.03 14.36 2.74
C SER A 133 0.68 15.57 1.88
N GLY A 134 -0.18 15.43 0.87
CA GLY A 134 -0.47 16.47 -0.10
C GLY A 134 -1.80 17.19 0.09
N GLU A 135 -2.48 16.95 1.21
CA GLU A 135 -3.77 17.56 1.59
C GLU A 135 -3.57 18.62 2.69
N PRO A 136 -4.58 19.43 3.06
CA PRO A 136 -4.55 20.22 4.29
C PRO A 136 -4.26 19.35 5.52
N GLU A 137 -3.66 19.93 6.56
CA GLU A 137 -3.19 19.19 7.75
C GLU A 137 -4.34 18.44 8.43
N GLU A 138 -5.52 19.07 8.56
CA GLU A 138 -6.69 18.47 9.20
C GLU A 138 -7.19 17.23 8.44
N ASN A 139 -7.07 17.26 7.11
CA ASN A 139 -7.43 16.17 6.24
C ASN A 139 -6.43 15.01 6.35
N ILE A 140 -5.14 15.31 6.46
CA ILE A 140 -4.08 14.32 6.66
C ILE A 140 -4.28 13.62 8.02
N ASP A 141 -4.52 14.39 9.08
CA ASP A 141 -4.77 13.87 10.42
C ASP A 141 -6.00 12.97 10.47
N LEU A 142 -7.08 13.36 9.79
CA LEU A 142 -8.28 12.53 9.65
C LEU A 142 -7.95 11.18 9.00
N VAL A 143 -7.22 11.18 7.89
CA VAL A 143 -6.83 9.94 7.17
C VAL A 143 -5.97 9.05 8.06
N PHE A 144 -4.99 9.61 8.76
CA PHE A 144 -4.14 8.84 9.68
C PHE A 144 -4.91 8.29 10.88
N SER A 145 -5.82 9.08 11.46
CA SER A 145 -6.70 8.63 12.54
C SER A 145 -7.56 7.45 12.10
N ASP A 146 -8.19 7.53 10.93
CA ASP A 146 -9.02 6.45 10.39
C ASP A 146 -8.20 5.15 10.15
N ILE A 147 -6.96 5.29 9.68
CA ILE A 147 -6.06 4.14 9.48
C ILE A 147 -5.64 3.55 10.83
N ALA A 148 -5.24 4.37 11.79
CA ALA A 148 -4.82 3.94 13.12
C ALA A 148 -5.96 3.22 13.86
N ASP A 149 -7.15 3.81 13.90
CA ASP A 149 -8.34 3.22 14.50
C ASP A 149 -8.71 1.87 13.86
N TRP A 150 -8.52 1.75 12.55
CA TRP A 150 -8.74 0.49 11.85
C TRP A 150 -7.71 -0.58 12.25
N LEU A 151 -6.44 -0.20 12.41
CA LEU A 151 -5.38 -1.11 12.85
C LEU A 151 -5.57 -1.53 14.31
N ASP A 152 -5.90 -0.60 15.20
CA ASP A 152 -6.03 -0.85 16.64
C ASP A 152 -7.14 -1.87 16.95
N LYS A 153 -8.28 -1.76 16.24
CA LYS A 153 -9.38 -2.74 16.35
C LYS A 153 -8.94 -4.19 16.02
N ARG A 154 -7.84 -4.37 15.29
CA ARG A 154 -7.33 -5.68 14.84
C ARG A 154 -6.05 -6.10 15.53
N SER A 155 -5.31 -5.17 16.15
CA SER A 155 -4.14 -5.47 16.96
C SER A 155 -4.53 -5.94 18.36
N MET A 156 -5.63 -5.42 18.92
CA MET A 156 -6.06 -5.72 20.30
C MET A 156 -6.58 -7.15 20.50
N SER A 157 -6.91 -7.89 19.43
CA SER A 157 -7.39 -9.29 19.51
C SER A 157 -6.25 -10.33 19.47
N SER A 158 -4.99 -9.91 19.26
CA SER A 158 -3.86 -10.81 19.50
C SER A 158 -3.73 -11.00 21.01
N SER A 159 -4.32 -12.08 21.51
CA SER A 159 -4.11 -12.61 22.87
C SER A 159 -2.69 -12.31 23.34
N PHE A 160 -2.58 -11.72 24.53
CA PHE A 160 -1.36 -11.42 25.27
C PHE A 160 -0.53 -12.68 25.62
N ARG A 161 -0.44 -13.67 24.74
CA ARG A 161 0.74 -14.54 24.75
C ARG A 161 1.89 -13.71 24.24
N SER A 162 2.63 -13.15 25.19
CA SER A 162 3.89 -12.46 24.91
C SER A 162 4.72 -13.32 23.96
N GLU A 163 5.41 -12.68 23.02
CA GLU A 163 6.31 -13.37 22.10
C GLU A 163 7.37 -14.21 22.86
N ILE A 164 7.61 -13.86 24.12
CA ILE A 164 8.42 -14.59 25.12
C ILE A 164 7.80 -15.97 25.45
N GLU A 165 6.49 -16.06 25.69
CA GLU A 165 5.80 -17.34 25.94
C GLU A 165 5.75 -18.24 24.69
N ARG A 166 5.72 -17.65 23.49
CA ARG A 166 5.79 -18.45 22.24
C ARG A 166 7.19 -19.01 21.99
N LYS A 167 8.24 -18.25 22.37
CA LYS A 167 9.65 -18.67 22.23
C LYS A 167 10.05 -19.71 23.27
N SER A 168 9.57 -19.60 24.51
CA SER A 168 9.89 -20.56 25.58
C SER A 168 9.38 -21.99 25.33
N GLY A 169 8.32 -22.15 24.53
CA GLY A 169 7.79 -23.48 24.16
C GLY A 169 8.60 -24.24 23.10
N HIS A 170 9.51 -23.58 22.37
CA HIS A 170 10.24 -24.19 21.25
C HIS A 170 11.76 -24.20 21.44
N ASP A 171 12.26 -23.71 22.58
CA ASP A 171 13.70 -23.60 22.84
C ASP A 171 14.05 -24.27 24.18
N PRO A 172 14.56 -25.52 24.19
CA PRO A 172 14.84 -26.27 25.43
C PRO A 172 15.92 -25.63 26.31
N LYS A 173 16.63 -24.61 25.82
CA LYS A 173 17.65 -23.87 26.58
C LYS A 173 17.07 -22.84 27.56
N THR A 174 15.80 -22.44 27.42
CA THR A 174 15.21 -21.40 28.28
C THR A 174 14.81 -21.92 29.66
N LEU A 175 14.42 -23.21 29.75
CA LEU A 175 14.07 -23.90 31.01
C LEU A 175 15.24 -23.96 32.01
N ALA A 176 16.47 -24.12 31.53
CA ALA A 176 17.65 -24.22 32.40
C ALA A 176 18.05 -22.92 33.11
N SER A 177 17.54 -21.76 32.65
CA SER A 177 17.88 -20.46 33.25
C SER A 177 16.92 -20.01 34.36
N TYR A 178 15.70 -20.57 34.39
CA TYR A 178 14.69 -20.27 35.43
C TYR A 178 14.91 -21.11 36.70
N ASP A 179 15.30 -22.38 36.57
CA ASP A 179 15.58 -23.25 37.72
C ASP A 179 16.85 -22.84 38.50
N ALA A 180 17.75 -22.07 37.89
CA ALA A 180 18.99 -21.61 38.51
C ALA A 180 18.85 -20.32 39.34
N LYS A 181 17.65 -19.72 39.41
CA LYS A 181 17.41 -18.44 40.12
C LYS A 181 16.31 -18.49 41.18
N ALA A 182 15.91 -19.68 41.64
CA ALA A 182 15.10 -19.77 42.85
C ALA A 182 15.93 -19.31 44.07
N PRO A 183 15.53 -18.26 44.81
CA PRO A 183 16.22 -17.88 46.04
C PRO A 183 15.99 -18.96 47.09
N CYS A 184 17.07 -19.47 47.66
CA CYS A 184 17.05 -20.36 48.82
C CYS A 184 16.45 -19.61 50.02
N LEU A 185 15.15 -19.84 50.29
CA LEU A 185 14.51 -19.40 51.53
C LEU A 185 15.00 -20.32 52.65
N THR A 186 16.00 -19.85 53.40
CA THR A 186 16.38 -20.43 54.68
C THR A 186 15.38 -19.96 55.74
N THR A 187 14.77 -20.91 56.45
CA THR A 187 13.95 -20.65 57.64
C THR A 187 14.86 -20.48 58.86
N PRO A 188 14.68 -19.43 59.68
CA PRO A 188 15.13 -19.47 61.07
C PRO A 188 13.98 -19.89 62.00
N ASN A 189 14.39 -20.59 63.06
CA ASN A 189 13.58 -21.07 64.18
C ASN A 189 12.74 -20.00 64.88
#